data_AF-A0A1L8CR17-F1
#
_entry.id   AF-A0A1L8CR17-F1
#
_cell.length_a   1.000
_cell.length_b   1.000
_cell.length_c   1.000
_cell.angle_alpha   90.00
_cell.angle_beta   90.00
_cell.angle_gamma   90.00
#
_symmetry.space_group_name_H-M   'P 1'
#
loop_
_entity.id
_entity.type
_entity.pdbx_description
1 polymer ?
#
loop_
_entity_poly.entity_id
_entity_poly.type
_entity_poly.pdbx_seq_one_letter_code
_entity_poly.pdbx_strand_id
1 'polypeptide(L)' 'MACKGTVGVCYGPRCSDFGSREMAKELRQNGYEVEDLDCQSLCPHAPAIRVGDRFIHRATLERINEKLQESL' A
#
# COMPACT_ATOMS: atom_id res chain seq x y z
N MET A 1 -19.68 7.13 -5.50
CA MET A 1 -19.10 6.21 -4.52
C MET A 1 -17.94 6.93 -3.84
N ALA A 2 -17.97 7.09 -2.51
CA ALA A 2 -16.82 7.64 -1.79
C ALA A 2 -15.75 6.54 -1.72
N CYS A 3 -14.65 6.72 -2.46
CA CYS A 3 -13.47 5.86 -2.30
C CYS A 3 -12.96 6.02 -0.86
N LYS A 4 -12.81 4.91 -0.12
CA LYS A 4 -12.44 4.92 1.31
C LYS A 4 -11.00 5.41 1.59
N GLY A 5 -10.27 5.84 0.56
CA GLY A 5 -8.89 6.31 0.64
C GLY A 5 -8.06 5.77 -0.52
N THR A 6 -7.01 6.51 -0.88
CA THR A 6 -6.05 6.14 -1.94
C THR A 6 -4.77 5.60 -1.31
N VAL A 7 -4.33 4.43 -1.80
CA VAL A 7 -3.15 3.69 -1.34
C VAL A 7 -2.20 3.48 -2.51
N GLY A 8 -1.00 4.04 -2.46
CA GLY A 8 0.05 3.80 -3.45
C GLY A 8 0.88 2.57 -3.08
N VAL A 9 0.86 1.53 -3.89
CA VAL A 9 1.64 0.31 -3.68
C VAL A 9 2.90 0.36 -4.53
N CYS A 10 4.08 0.17 -3.93
CA CYS A 10 5.31 0.05 -4.70
C CYS A 10 5.37 -1.30 -5.43
N TYR A 11 5.49 -1.25 -6.77
CA TYR A 11 5.58 -2.42 -7.65
C TYR A 11 7.01 -2.84 -7.99
N GLY A 12 8.01 -2.31 -7.28
CA GLY A 12 9.40 -2.75 -7.43
C GLY A 12 9.55 -4.27 -7.29
N PRO A 13 10.57 -4.88 -7.93
CA PRO A 13 10.75 -6.33 -7.96
C PRO A 13 10.81 -6.93 -6.55
N ARG A 14 11.49 -6.24 -5.62
CA ARG A 14 11.58 -6.64 -4.22
C ARG A 14 10.23 -6.50 -3.49
N CYS A 15 9.50 -5.41 -3.69
CA CYS A 15 8.18 -5.28 -3.06
C CYS A 15 7.20 -6.34 -3.57
N SER A 16 7.27 -6.68 -4.86
CA SER A 16 6.50 -7.77 -5.46
C SER A 16 6.85 -9.13 -4.84
N ASP A 17 8.13 -9.41 -4.61
CA ASP A 17 8.62 -10.61 -3.93
C ASP A 17 8.10 -10.72 -2.48
N PHE A 18 8.02 -9.58 -1.79
CA PHE A 18 7.41 -9.48 -0.44
C PHE A 18 5.87 -9.49 -0.45
N GLY A 19 5.20 -9.65 -1.59
CA GLY A 19 3.75 -9.78 -1.69
C GLY A 19 2.98 -8.46 -1.87
N SER A 20 3.63 -7.38 -2.30
CA SER A 20 2.94 -6.09 -2.53
C SER A 20 1.82 -6.18 -3.57
N ARG A 21 1.95 -7.07 -4.56
CA ARG A 21 0.93 -7.30 -5.60
C ARG A 21 -0.35 -7.93 -5.05
N GLU A 22 -0.20 -8.91 -4.18
CA GLU A 22 -1.36 -9.57 -3.55
C GLU A 22 -2.05 -8.60 -2.59
N MET A 23 -1.27 -7.80 -1.87
CA MET A 23 -1.77 -6.71 -1.02
C MET A 23 -2.56 -5.67 -1.82
N ALA A 24 -2.09 -5.28 -3.00
CA ALA A 24 -2.82 -4.37 -3.89
C ALA A 24 -4.20 -4.93 -4.31
N LYS A 25 -4.26 -6.23 -4.64
CA LYS A 25 -5.53 -6.90 -4.99
C LYS A 25 -6.51 -6.90 -3.81
N GLU A 26 -6.04 -7.30 -2.63
CA GLU A 26 -6.85 -7.32 -1.41
C GLU A 26 -7.41 -5.93 -1.11
N LEU A 27 -6.58 -4.88 -1.18
CA LEU A 27 -7.01 -3.50 -0.95
C LEU A 27 -8.07 -3.06 -1.98
N ARG A 28 -7.90 -3.40 -3.26
CA ARG A 28 -8.92 -3.14 -4.29
C ARG A 28 -10.23 -3.88 -4.01
N GLN A 29 -10.17 -5.14 -3.55
CA GLN A 29 -11.35 -5.92 -3.17
C GLN A 29 -12.07 -5.35 -1.95
N ASN A 30 -11.34 -4.72 -1.03
CA ASN A 30 -11.90 -4.01 0.12
C ASN A 30 -12.52 -2.65 -0.23
N GLY A 31 -12.44 -2.24 -1.50
CA GLY A 31 -13.01 -0.98 -2.01
C GLY A 31 -12.10 0.24 -1.82
N TYR A 32 -10.80 0.03 -1.63
CA TYR A 32 -9.80 1.09 -1.62
C TYR A 32 -9.27 1.36 -3.03
N GLU A 33 -8.88 2.61 -3.28
CA GLU A 33 -8.24 2.97 -4.53
C GLU A 33 -6.74 2.67 -4.42
N VAL A 34 -6.24 1.78 -5.27
CA VAL A 34 -4.84 1.38 -5.24
C VAL A 34 -4.11 1.91 -6.46
N GLU A 35 -3.13 2.77 -6.21
CA GLU A 35 -2.25 3.35 -7.21
C GLU A 35 -0.98 2.51 -7.32
N ASP A 36 -0.65 2.11 -8.55
CA ASP A 36 0.53 1.30 -8.83
C ASP A 36 1.74 2.25 -8.96
N LEU A 37 2.53 2.37 -7.89
CA LEU A 37 3.71 3.23 -7.84
C LEU A 37 4.95 2.50 -8.39
N ASP A 38 5.77 3.25 -9.13
CA ASP A 38 7.12 2.83 -9.48
C ASP A 38 8.00 2.57 -8.25
N CYS A 39 9.12 1.89 -8.49
CA CYS A 39 10.07 1.54 -7.44
C CYS A 39 10.56 2.79 -6.68
N GLN A 40 10.17 2.91 -5.42
CA GLN A 40 10.59 4.02 -4.54
C GLN A 40 12.01 3.86 -3.99
N SER A 41 12.78 2.86 -4.45
CA SER A 41 14.11 2.50 -3.92
C SER A 41 14.15 2.22 -2.41
N LEU A 42 13.00 2.06 -1.76
CA LEU A 42 12.83 1.71 -0.34
C LEU A 42 12.97 0.19 -0.10
N CYS A 43 13.83 -0.48 -0.88
CA CYS A 43 14.12 -1.90 -0.79
C CYS A 43 14.42 -2.43 0.64
N PRO A 44 15.19 -1.75 1.51
CA PRO A 44 15.42 -2.22 2.89
C PRO A 44 14.17 -2.14 3.78
N HIS A 45 13.18 -1.34 3.37
CA HIS A 45 11.91 -1.15 4.07
C HIS A 45 10.73 -1.80 3.33
N ALA A 46 11.02 -2.64 2.33
CA ALA A 46 10.02 -3.36 1.59
C ALA A 46 9.17 -4.26 2.53
N PRO A 47 7.86 -4.39 2.27
CA PRO A 47 7.06 -3.64 1.28
C PRO A 47 6.81 -2.19 1.72
N ALA A 48 7.00 -1.24 0.79
CA ALA A 48 6.80 0.18 1.00
C ALA A 48 5.49 0.63 0.35
N ILE A 49 4.55 1.13 1.15
CA ILE A 49 3.19 1.48 0.73
C ILE A 49 2.88 2.91 1.15
N ARG A 50 2.41 3.73 0.23
CA ARG A 50 1.95 5.10 0.46
C ARG A 50 0.48 5.08 0.86
N VAL A 51 0.13 5.68 1.99
CA VAL A 51 -1.27 5.88 2.41
C VAL A 51 -1.46 7.38 2.59
N GLY A 52 -2.22 8.01 1.69
CA GLY A 52 -2.30 9.46 1.60
C GLY A 52 -0.93 10.10 1.34
N ASP A 53 -0.45 10.92 2.29
CA ASP A 53 0.84 11.61 2.22
C ASP A 53 1.99 10.87 2.94
N ARG A 54 1.72 9.72 3.56
CA ARG A 54 2.71 8.99 4.38
C ARG A 54 3.12 7.67 3.76
N PHE A 55 4.41 7.33 3.86
CA PHE A 55 4.92 6.01 3.52
C PHE A 55 4.97 5.11 4.74
N ILE A 56 4.36 3.93 4.62
CA ILE A 56 4.41 2.86 5.59
C ILE A 56 5.51 1.89 5.18
N HIS A 57 6.52 1.79 6.04
CA HIS A 57 7.61 0.83 5.94
C HIS A 57 7.18 -0.52 6.52
N ARG A 58 7.59 -1.63 5.89
CA ARG A 58 7.16 -2.99 6.28
C ARG A 58 5.64 -3.05 6.44
N ALA A 59 4.95 -2.55 5.42
CA ALA A 59 3.51 -2.44 5.47
C ALA A 59 2.89 -3.84 5.51
N THR A 60 1.88 -4.00 6.35
CA THR A 60 1.00 -5.18 6.37
C THR A 60 -0.43 -4.70 6.12
N LEU A 61 -1.32 -5.59 5.67
CA LEU A 61 -2.73 -5.26 5.48
C LEU A 61 -3.35 -4.66 6.76
N GLU A 62 -2.98 -5.19 7.92
CA GLU A 62 -3.40 -4.69 9.23
C GLU A 62 -2.96 -3.23 9.44
N ARG A 63 -1.65 -2.94 9.30
CA ARG A 63 -1.12 -1.57 9.50
C ARG A 63 -1.69 -0.57 8.49
N ILE A 64 -1.95 -1.02 7.27
CA ILE A 64 -2.56 -0.17 6.24
C ILE A 64 -4.00 0.14 6.62
N ASN A 65 -4.79 -0.86 7.03
CA ASN A 65 -6.15 -0.64 7.50
C ASN A 65 -6.20 0.28 8.73
N GLU A 66 -5.33 0.07 9.73
CA GLU A 66 -5.22 0.95 10.89
C GLU A 66 -4.95 2.41 10.48
N LYS A 67 -3.99 2.63 9.57
CA LYS A 67 -3.62 3.97 9.11
C LYS A 67 -4.70 4.62 8.24
N LEU A 68 -5.44 3.83 7.47
CA LEU A 68 -6.59 4.30 6.70
C LEU A 68 -7.75 4.69 7.64
N GLN A 69 -7.97 3.95 8.72
CA GLN A 69 -8.98 4.27 9.74
C GLN A 69 -8.59 5.51 10.57
N GLU A 70 -7.31 5.69 10.89
CA GLU A 70 -6.80 6.88 11.59
C GLU A 70 -6.90 8.16 10.74
N SER A 71 -6.99 8.05 9.42
CA SER A 71 -7.00 9.19 8.48
C SER A 71 -8.42 9.61 8.06
N LEU A 72 -9.47 9.04 8.68
CA LEU A 72 -10.89 9.26 8.41
C LEU A 72 -11.55 10.03 9.56
#